data_AF-A0AAW6AMB5-F1
#
_entry.id   AF-A0AAW6AMB5-F1
#
_cell.length_a   1.000
_cell.length_b   1.000
_cell.length_c   1.000
_cell.angle_alpha   90.00
_cell.angle_beta   90.00
_cell.angle_gamma   90.00
#
_symmetry.space_group_name_H-M   'P 1'
#
loop_
_entity.id
_entity.type
_entity.pdbx_description
1 polymer ?
#
loop_
_entity_poly.entity_id
_entity_poly.type
_entity_poly.pdbx_seq_one_letter_code
_entity_poly.pdbx_strand_id
1 'polypeptide(L)'
;MKLGSDAPYASSIQGVMKRVKAKGVPVVVYEPMLDAPEFFGSEVTHDLEAFKAGCDVMVANRWSDELADVADKAYARDLFKRD
;
A
#
# COMPACT_ATOMS: atom_id res chain seq x y z
N MET A 1 7.27 -4.34 9.16
CA MET A 1 7.32 -2.93 9.60
C MET A 1 6.46 -2.78 10.84
N LYS A 2 7.00 -2.19 11.91
CA LYS A 2 6.35 -2.04 13.21
C LYS A 2 5.52 -0.76 13.21
N LEU A 3 4.36 -0.75 13.87
CA LEU A 3 3.60 0.47 14.13
C LEU A 3 4.53 1.44 14.88
N GLY A 4 4.86 2.59 14.27
CA GLY A 4 5.76 3.60 14.83
C GLY A 4 7.24 3.54 14.42
N SER A 5 7.59 3.02 13.25
CA SER A 5 8.96 3.17 12.71
C SER A 5 8.98 4.11 11.51
N ASP A 6 9.40 5.35 11.75
CA ASP A 6 9.57 6.49 10.83
C ASP A 6 10.63 6.28 9.73
N ALA A 7 10.56 5.20 8.96
CA ALA A 7 11.47 4.99 7.84
C ALA A 7 10.78 4.26 6.67
N PRO A 8 10.22 4.98 5.69
CA PRO A 8 9.76 4.39 4.42
C PRO A 8 10.90 3.80 3.57
N TYR A 9 12.16 3.94 4.00
CA TYR A 9 13.36 3.72 3.20
C TYR A 9 13.80 2.25 3.05
N ALA A 10 13.19 1.30 3.76
CA ALA A 10 13.52 -0.15 3.65
C ALA A 10 12.29 -1.06 3.74
N SER A 11 11.15 -0.60 3.24
CA SER A 11 9.93 -1.40 3.25
C SER A 11 10.00 -2.52 2.20
N SER A 12 9.62 -3.74 2.58
CA SER A 12 9.42 -4.89 1.67
C SER A 12 8.53 -4.55 0.47
N ILE A 13 7.68 -3.53 0.58
CA ILE A 13 6.77 -3.10 -0.48
C ILE A 13 7.52 -2.54 -1.70
N GLN A 14 8.68 -1.91 -1.55
CA GLN A 14 9.45 -1.40 -2.71
C GLN A 14 9.84 -2.53 -3.67
N GLY A 15 10.23 -3.68 -3.13
CA GLY A 15 10.56 -4.87 -3.93
C GLY A 15 9.33 -5.45 -4.65
N VAL A 16 8.15 -5.37 -4.03
CA VAL A 16 6.88 -5.77 -4.65
C VAL A 16 6.53 -4.80 -5.77
N MET A 17 6.53 -3.49 -5.50
CA MET A 17 6.27 -2.44 -6.49
C MET A 17 7.18 -2.58 -7.71
N LYS A 18 8.48 -2.79 -7.51
CA LYS A 18 9.43 -3.01 -8.62
C LYS A 18 9.00 -4.17 -9.53
N ARG A 19 8.57 -5.30 -8.97
CA ARG A 19 8.17 -6.49 -9.73
C ARG A 19 6.82 -6.31 -10.43
N VAL A 20 5.86 -5.65 -9.77
CA VAL A 20 4.54 -5.35 -10.33
C VAL A 20 4.67 -4.35 -11.49
N LYS A 21 5.40 -3.25 -11.28
CA LYS A 21 5.65 -2.24 -12.31
C LYS A 21 6.46 -2.78 -13.49
N ALA A 22 7.41 -3.69 -13.25
CA ALA A 22 8.14 -4.37 -14.33
C ALA A 22 7.26 -5.23 -15.23
N LYS A 23 6.01 -5.53 -14.83
CA LYS A 23 5.00 -6.19 -15.65
C LYS A 23 4.07 -5.21 -16.38
N GLY A 24 4.33 -3.90 -16.30
CA GLY A 24 3.50 -2.86 -16.92
C GLY A 24 2.20 -2.55 -16.16
N VAL A 25 2.07 -3.04 -14.92
CA VAL A 25 0.89 -2.78 -14.10
C VAL A 25 1.02 -1.40 -13.45
N PRO A 26 0.02 -0.51 -13.60
CA PRO A 26 -0.03 0.77 -12.90
C PRO A 26 -0.07 0.55 -11.39
N VAL A 27 0.63 1.40 -10.64
CA VAL A 27 0.67 1.33 -9.18
C VAL A 27 0.44 2.74 -8.64
N VAL A 28 -0.52 2.86 -7.73
CA VAL A 28 -0.79 4.05 -6.91
C VAL A 28 -0.47 3.69 -5.47
N VAL A 29 0.01 4.66 -4.68
CA VAL A 29 0.41 4.46 -3.28
C VAL A 29 -0.50 5.29 -2.38
N TYR A 30 -1.10 4.64 -1.37
CA TYR A 30 -1.69 5.33 -0.25
C TYR A 30 -0.71 5.32 0.92
N GLU A 31 -0.24 6.49 1.34
CA GLU A 31 0.65 6.66 2.48
C GLU A 31 0.40 8.01 3.15
N PRO A 32 -0.43 8.07 4.22
CA PRO A 32 -0.84 9.30 4.89
C PRO A 32 0.30 10.18 5.39
N MET A 33 1.42 9.56 5.78
CA MET A 33 2.56 10.26 6.38
C MET A 33 3.62 10.68 5.35
N LEU A 34 3.47 10.28 4.08
CA LEU A 34 4.41 10.65 3.03
C LEU A 34 3.98 11.96 2.38
N ASP A 35 4.73 13.02 2.67
CA ASP A 35 4.58 14.32 2.04
C ASP A 35 5.42 14.40 0.75
N ALA A 36 5.02 13.61 -0.24
CA ALA A 36 5.59 13.63 -1.59
C ALA A 36 4.51 13.28 -2.61
N PRO A 37 4.50 13.90 -3.81
CA PRO A 37 3.51 13.61 -4.84
C PRO A 37 3.70 12.24 -5.50
N GLU A 38 4.92 11.70 -5.45
CA GLU A 38 5.26 10.41 -6.03
C GLU A 38 6.19 9.61 -5.13
N PHE A 39 6.04 8.29 -5.17
CA PHE A 39 6.93 7.32 -4.55
C PHE A 39 7.29 6.24 -5.55
N PHE A 40 8.59 6.08 -5.82
CA PHE A 40 9.09 5.07 -6.77
C PHE A 40 8.47 5.22 -8.18
N GLY A 41 8.18 6.46 -8.60
CA GLY A 41 7.55 6.82 -9.87
C GLY A 41 6.08 6.42 -9.97
N SER A 42 5.40 6.33 -8.83
CA SER A 42 3.97 6.05 -8.69
C SER A 42 3.34 7.18 -7.91
N GLU A 43 2.15 7.60 -8.31
CA GLU A 43 1.37 8.64 -7.61
C GLU A 43 1.14 8.25 -6.15
N VAL A 44 1.28 9.23 -5.26
CA VAL A 44 0.93 9.12 -3.85
C VAL A 44 -0.38 9.87 -3.62
N THR A 45 -1.36 9.20 -3.03
CA THR A 45 -2.66 9.77 -2.65
C THR A 45 -2.87 9.68 -1.15
N HIS A 46 -3.59 10.66 -0.61
CA HIS A 46 -4.02 10.73 0.79
C HIS A 46 -5.53 10.53 0.94
N ASP A 47 -6.26 10.39 -0.17
CA ASP A 47 -7.69 10.07 -0.18
C ASP A 47 -7.88 8.54 -0.22
N LEU A 48 -8.16 7.96 0.95
CA LEU A 48 -8.34 6.52 1.10
C LEU A 48 -9.56 5.99 0.32
N GLU A 49 -10.65 6.75 0.28
CA GLU A 49 -11.89 6.30 -0.36
C GLU A 49 -11.75 6.31 -1.88
N ALA A 50 -11.14 7.35 -2.44
CA ALA A 50 -10.79 7.37 -3.86
C ALA A 50 -9.78 6.26 -4.21
N PHE A 51 -8.80 6.03 -3.34
CA PHE A 51 -7.82 4.95 -3.51
C PHE A 51 -8.48 3.57 -3.57
N LYS A 52 -9.38 3.29 -2.62
CA LYS A 52 -10.18 2.05 -2.59
C LYS A 52 -11.03 1.89 -3.84
N ALA A 53 -11.71 2.95 -4.29
CA ALA A 53 -12.57 2.90 -5.46
C ALA A 53 -11.78 2.69 -6.76
N GLY A 54 -10.59 3.28 -6.86
CA GLY A 54 -9.75 3.24 -8.07
C GLY A 54 -8.87 1.99 -8.22
N CYS A 55 -8.70 1.18 -7.17
CA CYS A 55 -7.84 -0.01 -7.22
C CYS A 55 -8.62 -1.31 -7.45
N ASP A 56 -8.18 -2.10 -8.43
CA ASP A 56 -8.67 -3.47 -8.66
C ASP A 56 -8.13 -4.47 -7.64
N VAL A 57 -6.86 -4.28 -7.22
CA VAL A 57 -6.17 -5.11 -6.23
C VAL A 57 -5.34 -4.21 -5.33
N MET A 58 -5.46 -4.43 -4.02
CA MET A 58 -4.72 -3.68 -3.00
C MET A 58 -3.72 -4.61 -2.32
N VAL A 59 -2.50 -4.13 -2.10
CA VAL A 59 -1.45 -4.89 -1.42
C VAL A 59 -1.01 -4.11 -0.19
N ALA A 60 -1.21 -4.69 0.99
CA ALA A 60 -0.78 -4.10 2.25
C ALA A 60 0.18 -5.05 2.97
N ASN A 61 1.20 -4.48 3.63
CA ASN A 61 2.12 -5.30 4.41
C ASN A 61 1.45 -5.80 5.72
N ARG A 62 0.43 -5.09 6.22
CA ARG A 62 -0.39 -5.47 7.38
C ARG A 62 -1.87 -5.25 7.08
N TRP A 63 -2.71 -6.04 7.73
CA TRP A 63 -4.15 -5.82 7.69
C TRP A 63 -4.51 -4.57 8.49
N SER A 64 -5.46 -3.77 7.98
CA SER A 64 -6.09 -2.65 8.70
C SER A 64 -7.60 -2.82 8.60
N ASP A 65 -8.32 -2.48 9.67
CA ASP A 65 -9.80 -2.49 9.65
C ASP A 65 -10.38 -1.49 8.65
N GLU A 66 -9.59 -0.48 8.26
CA GLU A 66 -9.92 0.44 7.18
C GLU A 66 -10.04 -0.25 5.80
N LEU A 67 -9.54 -1.48 5.64
CA LEU A 67 -9.67 -2.28 4.41
C LEU A 67 -10.82 -3.31 4.48
N ALA A 68 -11.60 -3.32 5.56
CA ALA A 68 -12.62 -4.35 5.78
C ALA A 68 -13.73 -4.34 4.72
N ASP A 69 -14.07 -3.17 4.18
CA ASP A 69 -15.05 -2.94 3.12
C ASP A 69 -14.57 -3.37 1.73
N VAL A 70 -13.26 -3.62 1.57
CA VAL A 70 -12.60 -4.03 0.32
C VAL A 70 -11.80 -5.33 0.50
N ALA A 71 -12.19 -6.16 1.46
CA ALA A 71 -11.47 -7.36 1.85
C ALA A 71 -11.30 -8.40 0.72
N ASP A 72 -12.23 -8.43 -0.23
CA ASP A 72 -12.21 -9.31 -1.40
C ASP A 72 -11.08 -8.98 -2.38
N LYS A 73 -10.63 -7.72 -2.39
CA LYS A 73 -9.54 -7.23 -3.26
C LYS A 73 -8.29 -6.78 -2.51
N ALA A 74 -8.28 -6.89 -1.17
CA ALA A 74 -7.14 -6.55 -0.34
C ALA A 74 -6.31 -7.80 0.01
N TYR A 75 -5.04 -7.79 -0.38
CA TYR A 75 -4.07 -8.82 -0.06
C TYR A 75 -3.11 -8.32 1.03
N ALA A 76 -3.18 -8.95 2.20
CA ALA A 76 -2.19 -8.80 3.26
C ALA A 76 -1.74 -10.19 3.74
N ARG A 77 -0.43 -10.39 3.89
CA ARG A 77 0.17 -11.62 4.43
C ARG A 77 0.32 -11.59 5.95
N ASP A 78 -0.54 -10.82 6.62
CA ASP A 78 -0.58 -10.77 8.08
C ASP A 78 -1.39 -11.98 8.59
N LEU A 79 -0.67 -12.95 9.16
CA LEU A 79 -1.23 -14.18 9.70
C LEU A 79 -1.84 -13.99 11.10
N PHE A 80 -1.45 -12.94 11.81
CA PHE A 80 -1.80 -12.80 13.23
C PHE A 80 -2.71 -11.61 13.51
N LYS A 81 -2.92 -10.69 12.55
CA LYS A 81 -3.66 -9.43 12.77
C LYS A 81 -3.20 -8.72 14.06
N ARG A 82 -1.91 -8.85 14.35
CA ARG A 82 -1.26 -8.35 15.57
C ARG A 82 -0.20 -7.38 15.10
N ASP A 83 -0.62 -6.14 14.93
CA ASP A 83 0.10 -4.85 15.03
C ASP A 83 -0.67 -3.80 14.25
#